data_AF-A0A7K2KUY2-F1
#
_entry.id   AF-A0A7K2KUY2-F1
#
_cell.length_a   1.000
_cell.length_b   1.000
_cell.length_c   1.000
_cell.angle_alpha   90.00
_cell.angle_beta   90.00
_cell.angle_gamma   90.00
#
_symmetry.space_group_name_H-M   'P 1'
#
loop_
_entity.id
_entity.type
_entity.pdbx_description
1 polymer ?
#
loop_
_entity_poly.entity_id
_entity_poly.type
_entity_poly.pdbx_seq_one_letter_code
_entity_poly.pdbx_strand_id
1 'polypeptide(L)'
;MDGRGLVRSMKVFGSVQGLRTVRTAWRRRRTDAWGLPPRGAERARVPGPATDAEPAPGGGIVRFARSSLRISVSSGGTVFWGWDGAGPLPSYAVAGEAPEPDLRAVLEPDTDGGWRIVSERVTVAVSRHGAVEVRTPGGVMLRRDLPPRWWEPVAGSVGAGGGSAGDAPAGG
;
A
#
# COMPACT_ATOMS: atom_id res chain seq x y z
N MET A 1 24.98 15.46 31.80
CA MET A 1 25.21 14.99 30.41
C MET A 1 26.68 14.64 30.30
N ASP A 2 27.00 13.36 30.06
CA ASP A 2 28.34 12.79 30.25
C ASP A 2 28.98 12.39 28.92
N GLY A 3 30.15 12.97 28.60
CA GLY A 3 30.85 12.85 27.31
C GLY A 3 31.44 11.48 26.97
N ARG A 4 31.17 10.44 27.78
CA ARG A 4 31.73 9.09 27.59
C ARG A 4 30.93 8.23 26.58
N GLY A 5 29.72 8.65 26.21
CA GLY A 5 28.89 7.93 25.21
C GLY A 5 29.35 8.10 23.76
N LEU A 6 29.93 9.26 23.43
CA LEU A 6 30.36 9.60 22.07
C LEU A 6 31.58 8.79 21.60
N VAL A 7 32.47 8.42 22.52
CA VAL A 7 33.71 7.70 22.18
C VAL A 7 33.47 6.23 21.83
N ARG A 8 32.32 5.66 22.24
CA ARG A 8 31.96 4.26 21.90
C ARG A 8 31.33 4.12 20.52
N SER A 9 30.73 5.20 19.99
CA SER A 9 30.11 5.23 18.66
C SER A 9 31.16 5.21 17.53
N MET A 10 32.33 5.84 17.72
CA MET A 10 33.39 5.87 16.70
C MET A 10 34.21 4.57 16.61
N LYS A 11 34.24 3.73 17.65
CA LYS A 11 35.11 2.53 17.67
C LYS A 11 34.55 1.33 16.88
N VAL A 12 33.27 1.36 16.48
CA VAL A 12 32.65 0.26 15.72
C VAL A 12 32.95 0.35 14.22
N PHE A 13 33.36 1.51 13.71
CA PHE A 13 33.75 1.71 12.30
C PHE A 13 35.09 1.09 11.89
N GLY A 14 35.82 0.44 12.83
CA GLY A 14 37.13 -0.18 12.57
C GLY A 14 37.26 -1.66 12.95
N SER A 15 36.19 -2.33 13.35
CA SER A 15 36.27 -3.76 13.71
C SER A 15 35.98 -4.66 12.50
N VAL A 16 36.67 -5.81 12.43
CA VAL A 16 36.43 -6.87 11.41
C VAL A 16 34.95 -7.28 11.38
N GLN A 17 34.26 -7.18 12.52
CA GLN A 17 32.84 -7.50 12.66
C GLN A 17 31.92 -6.41 12.08
N GLY A 18 32.28 -5.13 12.22
CA GLY A 18 31.61 -4.00 11.55
C GLY A 18 31.80 -4.01 10.03
N LEU A 19 32.99 -4.38 9.55
CA LEU A 19 33.24 -4.58 8.13
C LEU A 19 32.43 -5.75 7.56
N ARG A 20 32.25 -6.84 8.32
CA ARG A 20 31.41 -7.97 7.92
C ARG A 20 29.94 -7.60 7.83
N THR A 21 29.38 -6.85 8.78
CA THR A 21 27.98 -6.39 8.72
C THR A 21 27.73 -5.39 7.59
N VAL A 22 28.66 -4.47 7.34
CA VAL A 22 28.58 -3.58 6.17
C VAL A 22 28.66 -4.38 4.87
N ARG A 23 29.56 -5.37 4.80
CA ARG A 23 29.71 -6.24 3.61
C ARG A 23 28.50 -7.14 3.39
N THR A 24 27.86 -7.66 4.43
CA THR A 24 26.63 -8.46 4.29
C THR A 24 25.45 -7.57 3.89
N ALA A 25 25.30 -6.39 4.49
CA ALA A 25 24.27 -5.42 4.08
C ALA A 25 24.47 -4.99 2.61
N TRP A 26 25.71 -4.75 2.19
CA TRP A 26 26.04 -4.38 0.82
C TRP A 26 25.83 -5.54 -0.18
N ARG A 27 26.21 -6.76 0.19
CA ARG A 27 25.93 -7.96 -0.62
C ARG A 27 24.43 -8.19 -0.75
N ARG A 28 23.66 -8.11 0.34
CA ARG A 28 22.21 -8.25 0.33
C ARG A 28 21.57 -7.20 -0.57
N ARG A 29 21.99 -5.93 -0.45
CA ARG A 29 21.54 -4.84 -1.32
C ARG A 29 21.87 -5.07 -2.80
N ARG A 30 23.02 -5.70 -3.12
CA ARG A 30 23.38 -6.07 -4.49
C ARG A 30 22.56 -7.25 -5.00
N THR A 31 22.34 -8.28 -4.19
CA THR A 31 21.52 -9.44 -4.54
C THR A 31 20.07 -9.02 -4.79
N ASP A 32 19.51 -8.17 -3.93
CA ASP A 32 18.17 -7.61 -4.12
C ASP A 32 18.07 -6.72 -5.36
N ALA A 33 19.17 -6.10 -5.79
CA ALA A 33 19.20 -5.23 -6.97
C ALA A 33 19.44 -5.99 -8.29
N TRP A 34 20.10 -7.14 -8.27
CA TRP A 34 20.44 -7.90 -9.48
C TRP A 34 19.24 -8.57 -10.16
N GLY A 35 18.19 -8.88 -9.41
CA GLY A 35 16.96 -9.47 -9.95
C GLY A 35 15.89 -8.46 -10.35
N LEU A 36 16.10 -7.17 -10.09
CA LEU A 36 15.10 -6.13 -10.35
C LEU A 36 15.48 -5.35 -11.61
N PRO A 37 14.53 -5.08 -12.52
CA PRO A 37 14.78 -4.22 -13.67
C PRO A 37 15.28 -2.83 -13.17
N PRO A 38 16.11 -2.13 -13.96
CA PRO A 38 16.59 -0.79 -13.61
C PRO A 38 15.41 0.12 -13.27
N ARG A 39 15.42 0.73 -12.08
CA ARG A 39 14.40 1.71 -11.69
C ARG A 39 14.56 2.96 -12.55
N GLY A 40 13.64 3.16 -13.50
CA GLY A 40 13.54 4.38 -14.31
C GLY A 40 13.07 5.58 -13.48
N ALA A 41 12.74 6.69 -14.14
CA ALA A 41 12.04 7.77 -13.45
C ALA A 41 10.71 7.21 -12.90
N GLU A 42 10.46 7.35 -11.60
CA GLU A 42 9.24 6.86 -10.96
C GLU A 42 8.37 8.04 -10.52
N ARG A 43 7.07 7.98 -10.77
CA ARG A 43 6.09 8.98 -10.31
C ARG A 43 5.16 8.36 -9.30
N ALA A 44 4.91 9.09 -8.22
CA ALA A 44 3.87 8.75 -7.25
C ALA A 44 2.48 8.83 -7.91
N ARG A 45 1.87 7.69 -8.19
CA ARG A 45 0.45 7.57 -8.48
C ARG A 45 -0.35 7.63 -7.18
N VAL A 46 -1.47 8.35 -7.25
CA VAL A 46 -2.48 8.43 -6.20
C VAL A 46 -3.85 8.07 -6.78
N PRO A 47 -4.81 7.61 -5.97
CA PRO A 47 -6.13 7.14 -6.42
C PRO A 47 -6.85 8.07 -7.40
N GLY A 48 -6.75 9.38 -7.18
CA GLY A 48 -7.59 10.37 -7.87
C GLY A 48 -8.91 10.61 -7.12
N PRO A 49 -9.85 11.35 -7.70
CA PRO A 49 -11.18 11.54 -7.11
C PRO A 49 -12.00 10.25 -7.18
N ALA A 50 -12.85 10.03 -6.18
CA ALA A 50 -13.89 9.01 -6.21
C ALA A 50 -14.85 9.27 -7.37
N THR A 51 -15.26 8.21 -8.06
CA THR A 51 -16.13 8.26 -9.25
C THR A 51 -17.44 7.53 -9.02
N ASP A 52 -17.43 6.44 -8.24
CA ASP A 52 -18.61 5.63 -7.97
C ASP A 52 -18.38 4.73 -6.74
N ALA A 53 -19.43 4.06 -6.25
CA ALA A 53 -19.31 3.01 -5.25
C ALA A 53 -20.32 1.87 -5.47
N GLU A 54 -19.87 0.66 -5.18
CA GLU A 54 -20.65 -0.58 -5.23
C GLU A 54 -20.86 -1.10 -3.80
N PRO A 55 -22.06 -0.96 -3.22
CA PRO A 55 -22.36 -1.48 -1.89
C PRO A 55 -22.35 -3.01 -1.86
N ALA A 56 -21.88 -3.57 -0.75
CA ALA A 56 -21.90 -4.99 -0.43
C ALA A 56 -22.14 -5.18 1.08
N PRO A 57 -22.44 -6.38 1.57
CA PRO A 57 -22.58 -6.62 3.00
C PRO A 57 -21.37 -6.14 3.81
N GLY A 58 -21.60 -5.33 4.85
CA GLY A 58 -20.55 -4.76 5.68
C GLY A 58 -19.82 -3.56 5.08
N GLY A 59 -20.11 -3.15 3.85
CA GLY A 59 -19.39 -2.07 3.19
C GLY A 59 -19.52 -2.10 1.67
N GLY A 60 -18.41 -2.30 0.96
CA GLY A 60 -18.41 -2.29 -0.50
C GLY A 60 -17.07 -1.93 -1.14
N ILE A 61 -17.14 -1.48 -2.39
CA ILE A 61 -16.01 -1.01 -3.17
C ILE A 61 -16.23 0.44 -3.57
N VAL A 62 -15.30 1.33 -3.20
CA VAL A 62 -15.25 2.70 -3.72
C VAL A 62 -14.33 2.73 -4.94
N ARG A 63 -14.84 3.17 -6.08
CA ARG A 63 -14.07 3.37 -7.31
C ARG A 63 -13.52 4.78 -7.35
N PHE A 64 -12.23 4.90 -7.60
CA PHE A 64 -11.53 6.14 -7.88
C PHE A 64 -11.10 6.15 -9.34
N ALA A 65 -10.78 7.33 -9.87
CA ALA A 65 -10.38 7.52 -11.26
C ALA A 65 -9.25 6.57 -11.73
N ARG A 66 -8.39 6.10 -10.81
CA ARG A 66 -7.29 5.19 -11.13
C ARG A 66 -7.24 3.93 -10.27
N SER A 67 -8.00 3.81 -9.20
CA SER A 67 -7.85 2.70 -8.26
C SER A 67 -9.19 2.29 -7.66
N SER A 68 -9.23 1.16 -6.98
CA SER A 68 -10.39 0.76 -6.18
C SER A 68 -10.01 0.54 -4.73
N LEU A 69 -10.92 0.88 -3.82
CA LEU A 69 -10.80 0.59 -2.39
C LEU A 69 -11.92 -0.37 -2.00
N ARG A 70 -11.56 -1.60 -1.66
CA ARG A 70 -12.47 -2.52 -0.98
C ARG A 70 -12.46 -2.19 0.51
N ILE A 71 -13.63 -2.12 1.12
CA ILE A 71 -13.77 -1.86 2.55
C ILE A 71 -14.93 -2.66 3.12
N SER A 72 -14.74 -3.25 4.30
CA SER A 72 -15.77 -4.03 4.98
C SER A 72 -15.61 -3.97 6.49
N VAL A 73 -16.73 -3.85 7.18
CA VAL A 73 -16.87 -3.89 8.63
C VAL A 73 -17.53 -5.21 9.00
N SER A 74 -16.92 -5.95 9.93
CA SER A 74 -17.49 -7.17 10.48
C SER A 74 -18.51 -6.87 11.57
N SER A 75 -19.40 -7.82 11.87
CA SER A 75 -20.34 -7.73 13.00
C SER A 75 -19.63 -7.45 14.33
N GLY A 76 -18.40 -7.94 14.52
CA GLY A 76 -17.54 -7.69 15.67
C GLY A 76 -16.94 -6.28 15.75
N GLY A 77 -17.08 -5.45 14.71
CA GLY A 77 -16.48 -4.12 14.61
C GLY A 77 -15.05 -4.12 14.05
N THR A 78 -14.56 -5.24 13.52
CA THR A 78 -13.28 -5.29 12.81
C THR A 78 -13.43 -4.64 11.45
N VAL A 79 -12.48 -3.80 11.06
CA VAL A 79 -12.48 -3.15 9.74
C VAL A 79 -11.36 -3.72 8.90
N PHE A 80 -11.70 -4.17 7.69
CA PHE A 80 -10.75 -4.48 6.63
C PHE A 80 -10.85 -3.41 5.54
N TRP A 81 -9.70 -3.01 5.00
CA TRP A 81 -9.64 -2.31 3.71
C TRP A 81 -8.43 -2.72 2.90
N GLY A 82 -8.59 -2.71 1.58
CA GLY A 82 -7.55 -3.10 0.63
C GLY A 82 -7.70 -2.35 -0.69
N TRP A 83 -6.56 -1.99 -1.29
CA TRP A 83 -6.51 -1.29 -2.56
C TRP A 83 -6.36 -2.26 -3.73
N ASP A 84 -6.93 -1.91 -4.87
CA ASP A 84 -6.71 -2.56 -6.17
C ASP A 84 -6.90 -4.09 -6.14
N GLY A 85 -8.02 -4.53 -5.54
CA GLY A 85 -8.41 -5.94 -5.48
C GLY A 85 -7.85 -6.74 -4.29
N ALA A 86 -7.01 -6.13 -3.45
CA ALA A 86 -6.53 -6.77 -2.23
C ALA A 86 -7.70 -7.16 -1.32
N GLY A 87 -7.82 -8.47 -1.03
CA GLY A 87 -8.78 -9.03 -0.10
C GLY A 87 -8.16 -9.35 1.27
N PRO A 88 -8.99 -9.66 2.29
CA PRO A 88 -8.50 -10.05 3.62
C PRO A 88 -7.80 -11.42 3.62
N LEU A 89 -8.15 -12.27 2.66
CA LEU A 89 -7.61 -13.62 2.48
C LEU A 89 -7.19 -13.86 1.02
N PRO A 90 -6.19 -14.74 0.81
CA PRO A 90 -5.37 -15.41 1.82
C PRO A 90 -4.35 -14.45 2.48
N SER A 91 -4.08 -14.62 3.78
CA SER A 91 -3.07 -13.84 4.52
C SER A 91 -2.34 -14.73 5.52
N TYR A 92 -1.00 -14.67 5.54
CA TYR A 92 -0.18 -15.45 6.46
C TYR A 92 -0.36 -15.03 7.93
N ALA A 93 -0.85 -13.81 8.16
CA ALA A 93 -1.04 -13.23 9.49
C ALA A 93 -2.47 -13.39 10.01
N VAL A 94 -3.41 -13.82 9.15
CA VAL A 94 -4.81 -14.05 9.52
C VAL A 94 -5.05 -15.54 9.49
N ALA A 95 -5.19 -16.14 10.68
CA ALA A 95 -5.58 -17.53 10.81
C ALA A 95 -7.11 -17.67 10.65
N GLY A 96 -7.54 -18.69 9.90
CA GLY A 96 -8.95 -19.01 9.72
C GLY A 96 -9.66 -18.16 8.68
N GLU A 97 -10.99 -18.13 8.79
CA GLU A 97 -11.87 -17.44 7.85
C GLU A 97 -11.92 -15.92 8.10
N ALA A 98 -12.31 -15.16 7.09
CA ALA A 98 -12.52 -13.73 7.24
C ALA A 98 -13.72 -13.50 8.19
N PRO A 99 -13.65 -12.52 9.12
CA PRO A 99 -14.77 -12.21 9.99
C PRO A 99 -16.06 -11.89 9.21
N GLU A 100 -17.19 -12.41 9.70
CA GLU A 100 -18.50 -12.23 9.04
C GLU A 100 -18.87 -10.73 8.92
N PRO A 101 -19.24 -10.25 7.71
CA PRO A 101 -19.64 -8.86 7.51
C PRO A 101 -20.84 -8.47 8.37
N ASP A 102 -20.87 -7.21 8.82
CA ASP A 102 -22.06 -6.66 9.45
C ASP A 102 -23.12 -6.35 8.38
N LEU A 103 -24.19 -7.15 8.32
CA LEU A 103 -25.28 -6.97 7.35
C LEU A 103 -26.04 -5.65 7.50
N ARG A 104 -25.91 -4.97 8.65
CA ARG A 104 -26.52 -3.65 8.90
C ARG A 104 -25.65 -2.50 8.40
N ALA A 105 -24.35 -2.76 8.19
CA ALA A 105 -23.41 -1.76 7.75
C ALA A 105 -23.40 -1.72 6.21
N VAL A 106 -23.83 -0.59 5.66
CA VAL A 106 -23.92 -0.36 4.21
C VAL A 106 -23.01 0.82 3.84
N LEU A 107 -22.42 0.75 2.65
CA LEU A 107 -21.67 1.86 2.06
C LEU A 107 -22.63 2.90 1.48
N GLU A 108 -22.57 4.11 2.02
CA GLU A 108 -23.46 5.22 1.68
C GLU A 108 -22.66 6.48 1.33
N PRO A 109 -23.20 7.41 0.52
CA PRO A 109 -22.57 8.70 0.29
C PRO A 109 -22.35 9.46 1.61
N ASP A 110 -21.21 10.17 1.69
CA ASP A 110 -20.90 11.06 2.81
C ASP A 110 -20.75 12.51 2.31
N THR A 111 -20.56 13.42 3.26
CA THR A 111 -20.18 14.81 3.02
C THR A 111 -18.89 14.92 2.19
N ASP A 112 -18.72 16.08 1.55
CA ASP A 112 -17.54 16.44 0.73
C ASP A 112 -17.22 15.48 -0.43
N GLY A 113 -18.22 14.74 -0.91
CA GLY A 113 -18.07 13.77 -2.00
C GLY A 113 -17.30 12.52 -1.59
N GLY A 114 -17.29 12.21 -0.29
CA GLY A 114 -16.80 10.96 0.26
C GLY A 114 -17.89 9.89 0.35
N TRP A 115 -17.53 8.81 1.04
CA TRP A 115 -18.41 7.69 1.36
C TRP A 115 -18.25 7.31 2.83
N ARG A 116 -19.25 6.67 3.41
CA ARG A 116 -19.20 6.19 4.79
C ARG A 116 -19.85 4.84 4.95
N ILE A 117 -19.43 4.15 5.98
CA ILE A 117 -20.05 2.93 6.50
C ILE A 117 -20.35 3.19 7.96
N VAL A 118 -21.60 2.96 8.36
CA VAL A 118 -22.03 3.08 9.75
C VAL A 118 -22.41 1.70 10.25
N SER A 119 -21.73 1.25 11.30
CA SER A 119 -22.14 0.08 12.06
C SER A 119 -22.44 0.47 13.50
N GLU A 120 -23.02 -0.46 14.26
CA GLU A 120 -23.25 -0.28 15.70
C GLU A 120 -21.94 0.00 16.47
N ARG A 121 -20.81 -0.54 16.00
CA ARG A 121 -19.53 -0.52 16.72
C ARG A 121 -18.53 0.49 16.19
N VAL A 122 -18.64 0.89 14.92
CA VAL A 122 -17.66 1.77 14.29
C VAL A 122 -18.28 2.54 13.13
N THR A 123 -17.81 3.76 12.91
CA THR A 123 -18.07 4.47 11.66
C THR A 123 -16.77 4.56 10.88
N VAL A 124 -16.82 4.23 9.59
CA VAL A 124 -15.69 4.39 8.69
C VAL A 124 -16.04 5.40 7.63
N ALA A 125 -15.20 6.41 7.44
CA ALA A 125 -15.37 7.41 6.39
C ALA A 125 -14.22 7.31 5.39
N VAL A 126 -14.55 7.42 4.11
CA VAL A 126 -13.64 7.44 2.98
C VAL A 126 -13.79 8.79 2.31
N SER A 127 -12.76 9.62 2.38
CA SER A 127 -12.77 10.93 1.70
C SER A 127 -12.82 10.78 0.17
N ARG A 128 -13.22 11.85 -0.51
CA ARG A 128 -13.18 11.98 -1.98
C ARG A 128 -11.87 11.54 -2.64
N HIS A 129 -10.75 11.63 -1.94
CA HIS A 129 -9.41 11.32 -2.46
C HIS A 129 -8.77 10.07 -1.84
N GLY A 130 -9.54 9.29 -1.06
CA GLY A 130 -9.12 7.97 -0.61
C GLY A 130 -8.42 7.91 0.75
N ALA A 131 -8.43 9.00 1.54
CA ALA A 131 -8.12 8.89 2.96
C ALA A 131 -9.24 8.12 3.69
N VAL A 132 -8.87 7.22 4.60
CA VAL A 132 -9.77 6.39 5.39
C VAL A 132 -9.68 6.81 6.86
N GLU A 133 -10.83 7.10 7.46
CA GLU A 133 -10.95 7.49 8.86
C GLU A 133 -11.86 6.51 9.60
N VAL A 134 -11.35 5.94 10.68
CA VAL A 134 -12.09 5.03 11.56
C VAL A 134 -12.46 5.80 12.82
N ARG A 135 -13.74 5.80 13.19
CA ARG A 135 -14.30 6.58 14.29
C ARG A 135 -15.17 5.71 15.18
N THR A 136 -15.27 6.07 16.46
CA THR A 136 -16.29 5.50 17.35
C THR A 136 -17.69 5.83 16.83
N PRO A 137 -18.74 5.11 17.30
CA PRO A 137 -20.13 5.47 16.98
C PRO A 137 -20.49 6.92 17.36
N GLY A 138 -19.85 7.46 18.41
CA GLY A 138 -19.99 8.87 18.83
C GLY A 138 -19.17 9.87 18.02
N GLY A 139 -18.51 9.44 16.93
CA GLY A 139 -17.77 10.31 16.02
C GLY A 139 -16.33 10.63 16.41
N VAL A 140 -15.81 10.07 17.51
CA VAL A 140 -14.42 10.29 17.92
C VAL A 140 -13.48 9.53 17.00
N MET A 141 -12.51 10.22 16.40
CA MET A 141 -11.55 9.58 15.49
C MET A 141 -10.56 8.69 16.23
N LEU A 142 -10.49 7.42 15.81
CA LEU A 142 -9.59 6.39 16.33
C LEU A 142 -8.32 6.25 15.48
N ARG A 143 -8.47 6.30 14.15
CA ARG A 143 -7.36 6.13 13.20
C ARG A 143 -7.64 6.87 11.89
N ARG A 144 -6.59 7.37 11.27
CA ARG A 144 -6.62 7.97 9.93
C ARG A 144 -5.46 7.45 9.09
N ASP A 145 -5.79 6.93 7.91
CA ASP A 145 -4.83 6.49 6.91
C ASP A 145 -4.96 7.33 5.64
N LEU A 146 -3.83 7.84 5.14
CA LEU A 146 -3.78 8.55 3.87
C LEU A 146 -3.77 7.55 2.70
N PRO A 147 -4.28 7.93 1.51
CA PRO A 147 -4.25 7.06 0.36
C PRO A 147 -2.80 6.69 0.00
N PRO A 148 -2.57 5.47 -0.52
CA PRO A 148 -1.26 5.02 -0.93
C PRO A 148 -0.68 5.90 -2.04
N ARG A 149 0.65 5.95 -2.06
CA ARG A 149 1.43 6.54 -3.16
C ARG A 149 2.22 5.41 -3.79
N TRP A 150 1.77 4.93 -4.95
CA TRP A 150 2.47 3.89 -5.68
C TRP A 150 3.51 4.52 -6.58
N TRP A 151 4.68 3.92 -6.69
CA TRP A 151 5.71 4.38 -7.62
C TRP A 151 5.50 3.67 -8.95
N GLU A 152 5.16 4.42 -9.99
CA GLU A 152 5.04 3.90 -11.35
C GLU A 152 6.17 4.43 -12.23
N PRO A 153 6.75 3.60 -13.11
CA PRO A 153 7.67 4.07 -14.12
C PRO A 153 7.01 5.16 -14.98
N VAL A 154 7.72 6.25 -15.22
CA VAL A 154 7.30 7.32 -16.13
C VAL A 154 7.40 6.76 -17.55
N ALA A 155 6.28 6.79 -18.28
CA ALA A 155 6.27 6.43 -19.70
C ALA A 155 7.28 7.32 -20.46
N GLY A 156 8.31 6.70 -21.05
CA GLY A 156 9.33 7.38 -21.85
C GLY A 156 10.79 7.05 -21.51
N SER A 157 11.10 6.36 -20.41
CA SER A 157 12.47 5.89 -20.15
C SER A 157 12.71 4.48 -20.70
N VAL A 158 12.51 4.30 -22.01
CA VAL A 158 13.16 3.19 -22.71
C VAL A 158 14.63 3.58 -22.80
N GLY A 159 15.49 2.81 -22.15
CA GLY A 159 16.93 2.94 -22.33
C GLY A 159 17.26 2.79 -23.81
N ALA A 160 17.64 3.89 -24.46
CA ALA A 160 18.26 3.85 -25.76
C ALA A 160 19.60 3.08 -25.62
N GLY A 161 19.65 1.85 -26.13
CA GLY A 161 20.84 1.02 -26.03
C GLY A 161 20.80 -0.22 -26.93
N GLY A 162 21.12 -0.02 -28.21
CA GLY A 162 21.52 -1.04 -29.19
C GLY A 162 20.34 -1.66 -29.95
N GLY A 163 20.12 -1.42 -31.25
CA GLY A 163 21.13 -1.36 -32.31
C GLY A 163 20.99 -2.63 -33.13
N SER A 164 20.39 -2.47 -34.30
CA SER A 164 19.96 -3.50 -35.25
C SER A 164 21.07 -4.47 -35.70
N ALA A 165 20.71 -5.75 -35.82
CA ALA A 165 21.21 -6.71 -36.80
C ALA A 165 20.07 -7.74 -36.94
N GLY A 166 19.32 -7.83 -38.04
CA GLY A 166 19.84 -8.00 -39.38
C GLY A 166 20.24 -9.47 -39.53
N ASP A 167 19.27 -10.36 -39.73
CA ASP A 167 19.52 -11.55 -40.54
C ASP A 167 18.24 -12.03 -41.24
N ALA A 168 18.43 -12.46 -42.48
CA ALA A 168 17.46 -12.70 -43.53
C ALA A 168 16.93 -14.16 -43.49
N PRO A 169 15.90 -14.52 -44.30
CA PRO A 169 15.28 -15.84 -44.24
C PRO A 169 16.07 -16.87 -45.08
N ALA A 170 16.20 -18.09 -44.57
CA ALA A 170 16.66 -19.23 -45.35
C ALA A 170 15.45 -20.11 -45.75
N GLY A 171 15.13 -20.09 -47.04
CA GLY A 171 14.43 -21.17 -47.72
C GLY A 171 15.44 -22.06 -48.45
N GLY A 172 15.15 -23.37 -48.49
CA GLY A 172 15.94 -24.41 -49.14
C GLY A 172 15.63 -25.77 -48.57
#